data_AF-A0AAU6ZDZ6-F1
#
_entry.id   AF-A0AAU6ZDZ6-F1
#
_cell.length_a   1.000
_cell.length_b   1.000
_cell.length_c   1.000
_cell.angle_alpha   90.00
_cell.angle_beta   90.00
_cell.angle_gamma   90.00
#
_symmetry.space_group_name_H-M   'P 1'
#
loop_
_entity.id
_entity.type
_entity.pdbx_description
1 polymer ?
#
loop_
_entity_poly.entity_id
_entity_poly.type
_entity_poly.pdbx_seq_one_letter_code
_entity_poly.pdbx_strand_id
1 'polypeptide(L)'
;MSSPRHGGRASAYRRTSLVGFDGTYQAEESVPPLTSVSQPLQEMGRAALRFVLRQARGDVLDSRRVELATRLVIRESTAPPREINAPPRDAAGEARS
;
A
#
# COMPACT_ATOMS: atom_id res chain seq x y z
N MET A 1 0.47 38.49 32.49
CA MET A 1 0.85 38.03 31.13
C MET A 1 1.23 36.57 31.21
N SER A 2 0.34 35.66 30.80
CA SER A 2 0.65 34.24 30.67
C SER A 2 -0.15 33.71 29.49
N SER A 3 0.54 33.48 28.36
CA SER A 3 -0.08 32.92 27.15
C SER A 3 -0.14 31.40 27.27
N PRO A 4 -1.28 30.75 26.96
CA PRO A 4 -1.38 29.31 26.96
C PRO A 4 -0.67 28.70 25.74
N ARG A 5 0.06 27.61 25.98
CA ARG A 5 0.75 26.84 24.95
C ARG A 5 -0.26 26.25 23.97
N HIS A 6 -0.02 26.45 22.68
CA HIS A 6 -0.81 25.84 21.60
C HIS A 6 -0.52 24.32 21.56
N GLY A 7 -1.35 23.55 22.25
CA GLY A 7 -1.44 22.10 22.09
C GLY A 7 -2.09 21.75 20.74
N GLY A 8 -1.35 21.94 19.65
CA GLY A 8 -1.80 21.67 18.29
C GLY A 8 -1.88 20.17 18.02
N ARG A 9 -3.10 19.61 18.11
CA ARG A 9 -3.70 18.51 17.31
C ARG A 9 -2.78 17.48 16.62
N ALA A 10 -1.69 17.03 17.23
CA ALA A 10 -1.02 15.82 16.79
C ALA A 10 -1.91 14.61 17.15
N SER A 11 -2.04 13.62 16.26
CA SER A 11 -2.69 12.30 16.50
C SER A 11 -4.13 12.07 15.99
N ALA A 12 -4.53 12.63 14.84
CA ALA A 12 -5.67 12.09 14.07
C ALA A 12 -5.23 11.03 13.03
N TYR A 13 -4.08 11.23 12.39
CA TYR A 13 -3.54 10.36 11.33
C TYR A 13 -3.01 9.00 11.83
N ARG A 14 -2.99 8.72 13.13
CA ARG A 14 -2.40 7.49 13.71
C ARG A 14 -3.36 6.30 13.80
N ARG A 15 -4.53 6.37 13.16
CA ARG A 15 -5.59 5.34 13.26
C ARG A 15 -5.83 4.54 11.98
N THR A 16 -5.13 4.85 10.89
CA THR A 16 -5.33 4.22 9.58
C THR A 16 -4.08 3.46 9.17
N SER A 17 -4.24 2.18 8.85
CA SER A 17 -3.18 1.38 8.25
C SER A 17 -2.98 1.78 6.79
N LEU A 18 -1.73 1.91 6.36
CA LEU A 18 -1.37 2.28 4.99
C LEU A 18 -0.46 1.22 4.37
N VAL A 19 -0.79 0.80 3.15
CA VAL A 19 0.04 -0.09 2.32
C VAL A 19 0.41 0.64 1.04
N GLY A 20 1.69 0.73 0.75
CA GLY A 20 2.22 1.26 -0.50
C GLY A 20 2.39 0.19 -1.59
N PHE A 21 2.90 0.64 -2.73
CA PHE A 21 3.27 -0.20 -3.86
C PHE A 21 4.74 0.05 -4.24
N ASP A 22 5.29 -0.74 -5.16
CA ASP A 22 6.68 -0.73 -5.66
C ASP A 22 7.77 -1.18 -4.66
N GLY A 23 7.60 -0.92 -3.37
CA GLY A 23 8.58 -1.28 -2.33
C GLY A 23 9.92 -0.57 -2.49
N THR A 24 9.88 0.72 -2.82
CA THR A 24 11.06 1.56 -3.04
C THR A 24 11.82 1.90 -1.75
N TYR A 25 13.02 2.47 -1.88
CA TYR A 25 13.79 2.96 -0.73
C TYR A 25 13.05 4.05 0.06
N GLN A 26 12.25 4.89 -0.61
CA GLN A 26 11.42 5.89 0.06
C GLN A 26 10.36 5.25 0.98
N ALA A 27 9.90 4.04 0.67
CA ALA A 27 8.99 3.31 1.55
C ALA A 27 9.72 2.88 2.85
N GLU A 28 11.01 2.56 2.78
CA GLU A 28 11.83 2.20 3.93
C GLU A 28 12.12 3.40 4.83
N GLU A 29 12.47 4.54 4.24
CA GLU A 29 12.84 5.77 4.96
C GLU A 29 11.64 6.60 5.43
N SER A 30 10.42 6.25 5.03
CA SER A 30 9.21 6.91 5.50
C SER A 30 9.01 6.74 7.00
N VAL A 31 8.24 7.65 7.63
CA VAL A 31 7.96 7.61 9.06
C VAL A 31 6.44 7.64 9.29
N PRO A 32 5.82 6.53 9.75
CA PRO A 32 6.43 5.21 9.99
C PRO A 32 6.87 4.51 8.69
N PRO A 33 7.88 3.61 8.73
CA PRO A 33 8.27 2.82 7.56
C PRO A 33 7.08 2.09 6.94
N LEU A 34 6.95 2.19 5.62
CA LEU A 34 5.74 1.84 4.89
C LEU A 34 5.72 0.35 4.52
N THR A 35 4.71 -0.38 4.98
CA THR A 35 4.35 -1.71 4.45
C THR A 35 4.04 -1.57 2.97
N SER A 36 4.63 -2.38 2.11
CA SER A 36 4.47 -2.20 0.66
C SER A 36 4.53 -3.52 -0.11
N VAL A 37 3.79 -3.60 -1.22
CA VAL A 37 4.00 -4.64 -2.23
C VAL A 37 5.25 -4.30 -3.01
N SER A 38 6.33 -5.00 -2.76
CA SER A 38 7.60 -4.87 -3.48
C SER A 38 7.49 -5.54 -4.84
N GLN A 39 7.67 -4.73 -5.88
CA GLN A 39 7.67 -5.18 -7.27
C GLN A 39 9.10 -5.43 -7.77
N PRO A 40 9.31 -6.40 -8.67
CA PRO A 40 10.62 -6.64 -9.27
C PRO A 40 10.87 -5.66 -10.43
N LEU A 41 10.91 -4.35 -10.14
CA LEU A 41 10.96 -3.28 -11.16
C LEU A 41 12.12 -3.44 -12.16
N GLN A 42 13.28 -3.89 -11.69
CA GLN A 42 14.42 -4.15 -12.57
C GLN A 42 14.14 -5.28 -13.57
N GLU A 43 13.47 -6.34 -13.13
CA GLU A 43 13.12 -7.47 -13.99
C GLU A 43 12.00 -7.08 -14.97
N MET A 44 11.04 -6.28 -14.53
CA MET A 44 10.01 -5.68 -15.40
C MET A 44 10.66 -4.87 -16.53
N GLY A 45 11.63 -4.01 -16.21
CA GLY A 45 12.38 -3.24 -17.20
C GLY A 45 13.14 -4.13 -18.19
N ARG A 46 13.81 -5.18 -17.69
CA ARG A 46 14.49 -6.16 -18.55
C ARG A 46 13.52 -6.89 -19.47
N ALA A 47 12.36 -7.32 -18.96
CA ALA A 47 11.34 -7.98 -19.76
C ALA A 47 10.77 -7.06 -20.85
N ALA A 48 10.45 -5.82 -20.49
CA ALA A 48 9.96 -4.81 -21.44
C ALA A 48 10.99 -4.53 -22.55
N LEU A 49 12.27 -4.33 -22.20
CA LEU A 49 13.31 -4.10 -23.19
C LEU A 49 13.50 -5.31 -24.13
N ARG A 50 13.48 -6.53 -23.58
CA ARG A 50 13.53 -7.75 -24.41
C ARG A 50 12.37 -7.79 -25.40
N PHE A 51 11.16 -7.43 -24.99
CA PHE A 51 10.01 -7.38 -25.90
C PHE A 51 10.19 -6.35 -27.02
N VAL A 52 10.60 -5.13 -26.69
CA VAL A 52 10.82 -4.07 -27.69
C VAL A 52 11.89 -4.48 -28.70
N LEU A 53 13.01 -5.06 -28.25
CA LEU A 53 14.09 -5.51 -29.13
C LEU A 53 13.66 -6.65 -30.06
N ARG A 54 12.86 -7.59 -29.57
CA ARG A 54 12.30 -8.67 -30.40
C ARG A 54 11.33 -8.14 -31.46
N GLN A 55 10.45 -7.22 -31.07
CA GLN A 55 9.56 -6.56 -32.02
C GLN A 55 10.32 -5.78 -33.09
N ALA A 56 11.39 -5.06 -32.71
CA ALA A 56 12.22 -4.32 -33.66
C ALA A 56 12.94 -5.23 -34.68
N ARG A 57 13.09 -6.53 -34.39
CA ARG A 57 13.67 -7.53 -35.29
C ARG A 57 12.63 -8.25 -36.15
N GLY A 58 11.34 -7.96 -35.97
CA GLY A 58 10.25 -8.63 -36.68
C GLY A 58 9.84 -9.97 -36.08
N ASP A 59 10.25 -10.28 -34.85
CA ASP A 59 9.84 -11.52 -34.18
C ASP A 59 8.32 -11.52 -33.95
N VAL A 60 7.66 -12.65 -34.25
CA VAL A 60 6.30 -12.91 -33.78
C VAL A 60 6.39 -13.37 -32.32
N LEU A 61 5.68 -12.67 -31.43
CA LEU A 61 5.65 -12.96 -30.00
C LEU A 61 4.44 -13.82 -29.65
N ASP A 62 4.67 -15.06 -29.22
CA ASP A 62 3.60 -16.01 -28.83
C ASP A 62 2.76 -15.52 -27.62
N SER A 63 3.36 -14.70 -26.75
CA SER A 63 2.67 -14.03 -25.64
C SER A 63 3.26 -12.65 -25.38
N ARG A 64 2.37 -11.67 -25.16
CA ARG A 64 2.74 -10.31 -24.73
C ARG A 64 2.73 -10.14 -23.21
N ARG A 65 2.42 -11.19 -22.46
CA ARG A 65 2.30 -11.17 -21.00
C ARG A 65 3.45 -11.95 -20.37
N VAL A 66 4.16 -11.29 -19.46
CA VAL A 66 5.13 -11.89 -18.55
C VAL A 66 4.63 -11.65 -17.14
N GLU A 67 4.56 -12.71 -16.34
CA GLU A 67 4.18 -12.64 -14.94
C GLU A 67 5.46 -12.68 -14.10
N LEU A 68 5.62 -11.70 -13.21
CA LEU A 68 6.76 -11.59 -12.31
C LEU A 68 6.25 -11.57 -10.88
N ALA A 69 6.94 -12.29 -9.99
CA ALA A 69 6.51 -12.42 -8.61
C ALA A 69 6.68 -11.11 -7.84
N THR A 70 5.62 -10.69 -7.13
CA THR A 70 5.66 -9.62 -6.15
C THR A 70 5.69 -10.19 -4.74
N ARG A 71 6.18 -9.41 -3.77
CA ARG A 71 6.17 -9.79 -2.35
C ARG A 71 5.60 -8.67 -1.48
N LEU A 72 4.82 -9.02 -0.47
CA LEU A 72 4.41 -8.05 0.54
C LEU A 72 5.50 -7.92 1.61
N VAL A 73 6.00 -6.71 1.81
CA VAL A 73 6.99 -6.40 2.86
C VAL A 73 6.28 -5.64 3.97
N ILE A 74 6.11 -6.30 5.12
CA ILE A 74 5.45 -5.74 6.30
C ILE A 74 6.40 -4.81 7.06
N ARG A 75 5.93 -3.61 7.40
CA ARG A 75 6.61 -2.59 8.20
C ARG A 75 5.63 -1.91 9.18
N GLU A 76 5.96 -0.74 9.69
CA GLU A 76 5.28 -0.07 10.81
C GLU A 76 4.01 0.71 10.43
N SER A 77 3.77 0.95 9.14
CA SER A 77 2.58 1.69 8.69
C SER A 77 1.28 0.90 8.73
N THR A 78 1.32 -0.38 9.11
CA THR A 78 0.14 -1.24 9.24
C THR A 78 0.05 -1.84 10.63
N ALA A 79 -1.17 -1.82 11.18
CA ALA A 79 -1.50 -2.49 12.43
C ALA A 79 -2.87 -3.17 12.32
N PRO A 80 -3.19 -4.14 13.20
CA PRO A 80 -4.55 -4.64 13.36
C PRO A 80 -5.53 -3.48 13.61
N PRO A 81 -6.78 -3.57 13.10
CA PRO A 81 -7.79 -2.58 13.42
C PRO A 81 -8.00 -2.54 14.93
N ARG A 82 -8.22 -1.35 15.49
CA ARG A 82 -8.65 -1.26 16.89
C ARG A 82 -9.98 -1.98 17.03
N GLU A 83 -10.09 -2.86 18.02
CA GLU A 83 -11.38 -3.39 18.43
C GLU A 83 -12.27 -2.21 18.82
N ILE A 84 -13.20 -1.88 17.93
CA ILE A 84 -14.33 -1.04 18.29
C ILE A 84 -15.28 -2.03 18.93
N ASN A 85 -15.58 -1.89 20.22
CA ASN A 85 -16.74 -2.53 20.82
C ASN A 85 -17.98 -2.01 20.09
N ALA A 86 -18.28 -2.59 18.93
CA ALA A 86 -19.44 -2.29 18.15
C ALA A 86 -20.63 -2.93 18.88
N PRO A 87 -21.73 -2.20 19.14
CA PRO A 87 -22.95 -2.85 19.58
C PRO A 87 -23.35 -3.92 18.55
N PRO A 88 -23.97 -5.03 18.99
CA PRO A 88 -24.39 -6.10 18.08
C PRO A 88 -25.22 -5.53 16.94
N ARG A 89 -24.94 -5.98 15.72
CA ARG A 89 -25.53 -5.47 14.47
C ARG A 89 -27.04 -5.75 14.33
N ASP A 90 -27.67 -6.32 15.35
CA ASP A 90 -29.05 -6.79 15.31
C ASP A 90 -30.07 -5.80 15.88
N ALA A 91 -29.64 -4.66 16.44
CA ALA A 91 -30.56 -3.66 17.01
C ALA A 91 -31.19 -2.69 15.99
N ALA A 92 -30.95 -2.86 14.69
CA ALA A 92 -31.50 -2.00 13.62
C ALA A 92 -32.77 -2.57 12.95
N GLY A 93 -33.39 -3.61 13.52
CA GLY A 93 -34.52 -4.33 12.91
C GLY A 93 -35.92 -3.98 13.41
N GLU A 94 -36.10 -3.38 14.60
CA GLU A 94 -37.44 -3.19 15.18
C GLU A 94 -37.67 -1.73 15.60
N ALA A 95 -37.88 -0.86 14.60
CA ALA A 95 -38.60 0.40 14.78
C ALA A 95 -39.21 0.84 13.45
N ARG A 96 -40.03 -0.02 12.85
CA ARG A 96 -41.08 0.38 11.89
C ARG A 96 -42.34 -0.46 12.14
N SER A 97 -43.19 0.03 13.02
CA SER A 97 -44.65 -0.11 12.98
C SER A 97 -45.26 1.03 13.78
#